data_AF-A0A074W9S8-F1
#
_entry.id   AF-A0A074W9S8-F1
#
_cell.length_a   1.000
_cell.length_b   1.000
_cell.length_c   1.000
_cell.angle_alpha   90.00
_cell.angle_beta   90.00
_cell.angle_gamma   90.00
#
_symmetry.space_group_name_H-M   'P 1'
#
loop_
_entity.id
_entity.type
_entity.pdbx_description
1 polymer ?
#
loop_
_entity_poly.entity_id
_entity_poly.type
_entity_poly.pdbx_seq_one_letter_code
_entity_poly.pdbx_strand_id
1 'polypeptide(L)'
;MLASLWNPIRSSTFAETRATNIRLFSSGRIDHNRTLVKYHTDPEFRRRYLDHNAEYRKERRLRDPEYHKKANAQSKKCVSQNRNNEDFRRRETLLDWIKRSKSAQTDLPWKSYRPELYPERITHLCTGCNVRDYRARLWWCSTSDSAKYLCSRCWAKLNWNEACPEHFEDAKSWKEFTALAKELGTAKP
;
A
#
# COMPACT_ATOMS: atom_id res chain seq x y z
N MET A 1 -18.11 -35.30 -1.27
CA MET A 1 -19.47 -35.06 -0.74
C MET A 1 -19.30 -34.25 0.54
N LEU A 2 -19.25 -32.92 0.47
CA LEU A 2 -20.40 -31.99 0.43
C LEU A 2 -21.33 -32.11 1.65
N ALA A 3 -21.22 -31.11 2.53
CA ALA A 3 -22.25 -30.42 3.33
C ALA A 3 -21.59 -29.97 4.66
N SER A 4 -21.32 -28.69 4.95
CA SER A 4 -22.30 -27.60 5.18
C SER A 4 -23.15 -27.94 6.44
N LEU A 5 -23.40 -27.11 7.45
CA LEU A 5 -23.54 -25.67 7.60
C LEU A 5 -23.43 -25.32 9.10
N TRP A 6 -23.01 -24.09 9.33
CA TRP A 6 -23.48 -23.13 10.34
C TRP A 6 -24.27 -23.66 11.54
N ASN A 7 -23.88 -23.22 12.75
CA ASN A 7 -24.89 -22.69 13.66
C ASN A 7 -24.40 -21.45 14.43
N PRO A 8 -25.29 -20.47 14.67
CA PRO A 8 -24.99 -19.17 15.25
C PRO A 8 -25.31 -19.14 16.75
N ILE A 9 -25.23 -17.93 17.35
CA ILE A 9 -25.76 -17.56 18.67
C ILE A 9 -24.82 -17.90 19.84
N ARG A 10 -23.92 -16.97 20.16
CA ARG A 10 -23.57 -16.72 21.58
C ARG A 10 -24.47 -15.60 22.08
N SER A 11 -25.44 -16.04 22.87
CA SER A 11 -26.41 -15.26 23.61
C SER A 11 -25.76 -14.17 24.47
N SER A 12 -26.44 -13.04 24.48
CA SER A 12 -26.32 -11.95 25.42
C SER A 12 -26.45 -12.40 26.88
N THR A 13 -25.39 -12.23 27.67
CA THR A 13 -25.48 -12.03 29.13
C THR A 13 -24.35 -11.08 29.54
N PHE A 14 -24.57 -9.78 29.32
CA PHE A 14 -23.79 -8.71 29.94
C PHE A 14 -24.76 -7.66 30.50
N ALA A 15 -25.53 -8.11 31.48
CA ALA A 15 -26.14 -7.33 32.54
C ALA A 15 -25.83 -8.19 33.77
N GLU A 16 -25.15 -7.76 34.82
CA GLU A 16 -25.18 -6.50 35.54
C GLU A 16 -23.83 -6.36 36.25
N THR A 17 -23.25 -5.16 36.31
CA THR A 17 -22.67 -4.60 37.55
C THR A 17 -21.99 -3.26 37.28
N ARG A 18 -22.42 -2.27 38.08
CA ARG A 18 -21.69 -1.05 38.45
C ARG A 18 -21.53 0.04 37.40
N ALA A 19 -22.67 0.67 37.11
CA ALA A 19 -22.75 2.09 36.84
C ALA A 19 -22.41 2.89 38.12
N THR A 20 -21.13 3.18 38.36
CA THR A 20 -20.73 4.27 39.29
C THR A 20 -19.39 4.85 38.84
N ASN A 21 -19.41 6.14 38.47
CA ASN A 21 -18.28 7.01 38.11
C ASN A 21 -17.83 7.02 36.65
N ILE A 22 -18.77 7.24 35.72
CA ILE A 22 -18.42 7.90 34.45
C ILE A 22 -18.37 9.41 34.74
N ARG A 23 -17.17 9.96 34.88
CA ARG A 23 -16.97 11.41 34.85
C ARG A 23 -17.42 11.91 33.48
N LEU A 24 -18.59 12.56 33.45
CA LEU A 24 -19.12 13.31 32.31
C LEU A 24 -18.14 14.45 31.95
N PHE A 25 -17.23 14.19 31.02
CA PHE A 25 -16.55 15.26 30.31
C PHE A 25 -17.49 15.76 29.20
N SER A 26 -18.01 16.97 29.44
CA SER A 26 -18.59 17.94 28.50
C SER A 26 -19.20 17.40 27.21
N SER A 27 -20.51 17.54 27.14
CA SER A 27 -21.42 17.43 26.02
C SER A 27 -21.06 18.31 24.80
N GLY A 28 -20.01 17.95 24.07
CA GLY A 28 -19.94 18.27 22.64
C GLY A 28 -20.61 17.13 21.89
N ARG A 29 -21.78 17.36 21.27
CA ARG A 29 -22.29 16.43 20.25
C ARG A 29 -21.25 16.39 19.14
N ILE A 30 -20.42 15.38 19.13
CA ILE A 30 -19.46 15.25 18.05
C ILE A 30 -20.27 14.76 16.85
N ASP A 31 -20.47 15.65 15.88
CA ASP A 31 -21.16 15.40 14.60
C ASP A 31 -20.30 14.50 13.68
N HIS A 32 -19.70 13.47 14.26
CA HIS A 32 -18.90 12.46 13.59
C HIS A 32 -19.72 11.74 12.53
N ASN A 33 -21.01 11.53 12.80
CA ASN A 33 -21.84 10.71 11.93
C ASN A 33 -22.11 11.40 10.59
N ARG A 34 -22.45 12.70 10.58
CA ARG A 34 -22.71 13.44 9.32
C ARG A 34 -21.45 13.62 8.48
N THR A 35 -20.31 13.85 9.12
CA THR A 35 -19.02 14.02 8.44
C THR A 35 -18.49 12.69 7.89
N LEU A 36 -18.66 11.58 8.62
CA LEU A 36 -18.30 10.24 8.17
C LEU A 36 -19.20 9.77 7.02
N VAL A 37 -20.51 9.99 7.10
CA VAL A 37 -21.43 9.68 6.00
C VAL A 37 -20.99 10.42 4.73
N LYS A 38 -20.75 11.75 4.81
CA LYS A 38 -20.23 12.53 3.68
C LYS A 38 -18.90 11.99 3.15
N TYR A 39 -17.97 11.61 4.02
CA TYR A 39 -16.69 11.02 3.61
C TYR A 39 -16.85 9.73 2.79
N HIS A 40 -17.84 8.90 3.11
CA HIS A 40 -18.06 7.66 2.37
C HIS A 40 -18.89 7.86 1.09
N THR A 41 -19.87 8.76 1.11
CA THR A 41 -20.80 8.98 -0.01
C THR A 41 -20.30 9.95 -1.05
N ASP A 42 -19.65 11.05 -0.65
CA ASP A 42 -19.22 12.13 -1.52
C ASP A 42 -17.72 12.00 -1.86
N PRO A 43 -17.37 11.67 -3.12
CA PRO A 43 -15.98 11.52 -3.54
C PRO A 43 -15.20 12.83 -3.48
N GLU A 44 -15.82 13.98 -3.79
CA GLU A 44 -15.12 15.27 -3.75
C GLU A 44 -14.81 15.68 -2.31
N PHE A 45 -15.77 15.53 -1.41
CA PHE A 45 -15.56 15.81 0.00
C PHE A 45 -14.43 14.94 0.58
N ARG A 46 -14.46 13.63 0.28
CA ARG A 46 -13.38 12.72 0.67
C ARG A 46 -12.04 13.16 0.11
N ARG A 47 -11.99 13.55 -1.17
CA ARG A 47 -10.77 14.02 -1.83
C ARG A 47 -10.18 15.23 -1.13
N ARG A 48 -10.98 16.28 -0.91
CA ARG A 48 -10.55 17.50 -0.22
C ARG A 48 -10.05 17.20 1.18
N TYR A 49 -10.74 16.34 1.92
CA TYR A 49 -10.34 15.92 3.26
C TYR A 49 -8.98 15.19 3.27
N LEU A 50 -8.76 14.26 2.32
CA LEU A 50 -7.50 13.53 2.19
C LEU A 50 -6.35 14.45 1.80
N ASP A 51 -6.58 15.39 0.88
CA ASP A 51 -5.57 16.36 0.44
C ASP A 51 -5.20 17.34 1.56
N HIS A 52 -6.18 17.89 2.27
CA HIS A 52 -5.96 18.72 3.45
C HIS A 52 -5.10 18.00 4.50
N ASN A 53 -5.44 16.75 4.82
CA ASN A 53 -4.68 15.96 5.78
C ASN A 53 -3.27 15.60 5.31
N ALA A 54 -3.08 15.43 3.99
CA ALA A 54 -1.75 15.19 3.43
C ALA A 54 -0.87 16.44 3.57
N GLU A 55 -1.39 17.63 3.26
CA GLU A 55 -0.66 18.89 3.38
C GLU A 55 -0.36 19.21 4.85
N TYR A 56 -1.35 19.07 5.75
CA TYR A 56 -1.14 19.24 7.19
C TYR A 56 0.00 18.35 7.71
N ARG A 57 0.06 17.06 7.31
CA ARG A 57 1.14 16.16 7.72
C ARG A 57 2.49 16.57 7.15
N LYS A 58 2.53 17.09 5.92
CA LYS A 58 3.75 17.58 5.27
C LYS A 58 4.28 18.81 5.97
N GLU A 59 3.44 19.81 6.18
CA GLU A 59 3.79 21.04 6.90
C GLU A 59 4.24 20.75 8.33
N ARG A 60 3.56 19.84 9.03
CA ARG A 60 3.94 19.46 10.39
C ARG A 60 5.33 18.82 10.46
N ARG A 61 5.70 17.99 9.47
CA ARG A 61 7.08 17.45 9.39
C ARG A 61 8.14 18.52 9.17
N LEU A 62 7.80 19.60 8.46
CA LEU A 62 8.72 20.71 8.21
C LEU A 62 8.86 21.62 9.44
N ARG A 63 7.76 21.91 10.12
CA ARG A 63 7.71 22.84 11.25
C ARG A 63 8.17 22.24 12.58
N ASP A 64 7.90 20.96 12.82
CA ASP A 64 8.17 20.29 14.09
C ASP A 64 9.25 19.20 13.92
N PRO A 65 10.50 19.48 14.32
CA PRO A 65 11.61 18.53 14.25
C PRO A 65 11.39 17.27 15.10
N GLU A 66 10.67 17.34 16.22
CA GLU A 66 10.40 16.18 17.07
C GLU A 66 9.41 15.23 16.39
N TYR A 67 8.34 15.77 15.80
CA TYR A 67 7.41 14.99 15.01
C TYR A 67 8.11 14.31 13.83
N HIS A 68 9.01 15.02 13.14
CA HIS A 68 9.82 14.44 12.07
C HIS A 68 10.73 13.30 12.58
N LYS A 69 11.45 13.50 13.68
CA LYS A 69 12.28 12.45 14.31
C LYS A 69 11.45 11.23 14.69
N LYS A 70 10.28 11.42 15.29
CA LYS A 70 9.36 10.34 15.68
C LYS A 70 8.84 9.55 14.49
N ALA A 71 8.44 10.24 13.42
CA ALA A 71 8.00 9.60 12.17
C ALA A 71 9.12 8.76 11.55
N ASN A 72 10.36 9.27 11.53
CA ASN A 72 11.52 8.53 11.04
C ASN A 72 11.87 7.33 11.92
N ALA A 73 11.79 7.48 13.24
CA ALA A 73 12.01 6.37 14.18
C ALA A 73 10.98 5.25 13.97
N GLN A 74 9.71 5.59 13.74
CA GLN A 74 8.66 4.62 13.43
C GLN A 74 8.92 3.89 12.11
N SER A 75 9.35 4.61 11.06
CA SER A 75 9.73 4.01 9.79
C SER A 75 10.88 3.01 9.96
N LYS A 76 11.95 3.42 10.66
CA LYS A 76 13.09 2.55 10.97
C LYS A 76 12.68 1.30 11.77
N LYS A 77 11.75 1.45 12.72
CA LYS A 77 11.21 0.33 13.50
C LYS A 77 10.47 -0.67 12.62
N CYS A 78 9.66 -0.20 11.66
CA CYS A 78 8.98 -1.09 10.71
C CYS A 78 9.98 -1.89 9.86
N VAL A 79 11.02 -1.22 9.36
CA VAL A 79 12.09 -1.88 8.59
C VAL A 79 12.86 -2.88 9.45
N SER A 80 13.21 -2.53 10.69
CA SER A 80 13.95 -3.43 11.58
C SER A 80 13.13 -4.67 11.96
N GLN A 81 11.82 -4.51 12.19
CA GLN A 81 10.90 -5.62 12.46
C GLN A 81 10.79 -6.60 11.29
N ASN A 82 10.84 -6.09 10.06
CA ASN A 82 10.76 -6.91 8.85
C ASN A 82 12.13 -7.29 8.28
N ARG A 83 13.23 -7.04 9.01
CA ARG A 83 14.60 -7.28 8.52
C ARG A 83 14.86 -8.74 8.17
N ASN A 84 14.25 -9.67 8.89
CA ASN A 84 14.42 -11.10 8.68
C ASN A 84 13.36 -11.70 7.74
N ASN A 85 12.38 -10.89 7.31
CA ASN A 85 11.37 -11.33 6.37
C ASN A 85 11.94 -11.25 4.95
N GLU A 86 12.16 -12.41 4.34
CA GLU A 86 12.75 -12.52 3.01
C GLU A 86 11.86 -11.89 1.93
N ASP A 87 10.55 -12.13 1.98
CA ASP A 87 9.58 -11.55 1.03
C ASP A 87 9.60 -10.02 1.08
N PHE A 88 9.65 -9.46 2.29
CA PHE A 88 9.76 -8.02 2.47
C PHE A 88 11.04 -7.47 1.83
N ARG A 89 12.18 -8.13 2.04
CA ARG A 89 13.46 -7.71 1.46
C ARG A 89 13.47 -7.79 -0.06
N ARG A 90 13.11 -8.95 -0.62
CA ARG A 90 13.06 -9.16 -2.08
C ARG A 90 12.19 -8.11 -2.75
N ARG A 91 11.02 -7.83 -2.16
CA ARG A 91 10.09 -6.80 -2.63
C ARG A 91 10.69 -5.39 -2.58
N GLU A 92 11.25 -4.97 -1.45
CA GLU A 92 11.84 -3.63 -1.32
C GLU A 92 13.02 -3.45 -2.28
N THR A 93 13.84 -4.49 -2.44
CA THR A 93 14.95 -4.53 -3.39
C THR A 93 14.47 -4.37 -4.84
N LEU A 94 13.47 -5.14 -5.27
CA LEU A 94 12.91 -5.02 -6.61
C LEU A 94 12.26 -3.65 -6.85
N LEU A 95 11.54 -3.11 -5.86
CA LEU A 95 10.97 -1.76 -5.95
C LEU A 95 12.04 -0.68 -6.08
N ASP A 96 13.18 -0.84 -5.44
CA ASP A 96 14.32 0.06 -5.55
C ASP A 96 14.95 -0.01 -6.96
N TRP A 97 15.11 -1.22 -7.50
CA TRP A 97 15.60 -1.46 -8.86
C TRP A 97 14.73 -0.81 -9.93
N ILE A 98 13.40 -1.00 -9.86
CA ILE A 98 12.42 -0.38 -10.77
C ILE A 98 12.48 1.16 -10.72
N LYS A 99 12.73 1.74 -9.54
CA LYS A 99 12.81 3.20 -9.39
C LYS A 99 14.11 3.78 -9.94
N ARG A 100 15.19 2.98 -9.96
CA ARG A 100 16.50 3.41 -10.47
C ARG A 100 16.55 3.45 -11.98
N SER A 101 15.75 2.62 -12.66
CA SER A 101 15.76 2.59 -14.12
C SER A 101 14.41 2.48 -14.80
N LYS A 102 14.37 3.18 -15.93
CA LYS A 102 13.28 3.15 -16.89
C LYS A 102 13.27 1.86 -17.71
N SER A 103 14.42 1.28 -18.07
CA SER A 103 14.46 0.02 -18.83
C SER A 103 13.92 -1.15 -18.02
N ALA A 104 14.10 -1.14 -16.69
CA ALA A 104 13.46 -2.12 -15.80
C ALA A 104 11.92 -2.08 -15.86
N GLN A 105 11.32 -0.97 -16.31
CA GLN A 105 9.88 -0.82 -16.42
C GLN A 105 9.34 -1.28 -17.78
N THR A 106 10.08 -1.00 -18.85
CA THR A 106 9.61 -1.23 -20.23
C THR A 106 10.13 -2.52 -20.85
N ASP A 107 11.39 -2.88 -20.57
CA ASP A 107 12.12 -3.83 -21.39
C ASP A 107 12.18 -5.23 -20.76
N LEU A 108 11.80 -5.35 -19.48
CA LEU A 108 11.82 -6.62 -18.78
C LEU A 108 10.56 -7.46 -19.08
N PRO A 109 10.70 -8.79 -19.20
CA PRO A 109 9.58 -9.70 -19.43
C PRO A 109 8.76 -9.89 -18.13
N TRP A 110 7.77 -9.03 -17.90
CA TRP A 110 6.89 -9.11 -16.74
C TRP A 110 5.76 -10.12 -16.95
N LYS A 111 5.64 -11.10 -16.04
CA LYS A 111 4.64 -12.17 -16.10
C LYS A 111 3.21 -11.67 -15.98
N SER A 112 2.81 -11.25 -14.78
CA SER A 112 1.41 -10.92 -14.46
C SER A 112 1.12 -9.43 -14.52
N TYR A 113 2.04 -8.63 -13.96
CA TYR A 113 1.91 -7.19 -13.86
C TYR A 113 3.24 -6.51 -14.13
N ARG A 114 3.23 -5.48 -14.97
CA ARG A 114 4.37 -4.61 -15.24
C ARG A 114 4.29 -3.30 -14.46
N PRO A 115 5.40 -2.77 -13.95
CA PRO A 115 5.42 -1.50 -13.24
C PRO A 115 5.33 -0.33 -14.24
N GLU A 116 4.48 0.63 -13.93
CA GLU A 116 4.40 1.91 -14.61
C GLU A 116 4.70 3.02 -13.60
N LEU A 117 5.84 3.70 -13.77
CA LEU A 117 6.24 4.82 -12.94
C LEU A 117 5.93 6.15 -13.63
N TYR A 118 5.00 6.89 -13.05
CA TYR A 118 4.58 8.20 -13.51
C TYR A 118 5.42 9.33 -12.86
N PRO A 119 5.65 10.45 -13.57
CA PRO A 119 6.33 11.61 -12.99
C PRO A 119 5.53 12.17 -11.80
N GLU A 120 4.21 12.24 -11.96
CA GLU A 120 3.27 12.70 -10.94
C GLU A 120 2.49 11.56 -10.30
N ARG A 121 1.81 11.86 -9.20
CA ARG A 121 0.94 10.88 -8.54
C ARG A 121 -0.41 10.83 -9.26
N ILE A 122 -0.62 9.76 -10.01
CA ILE A 122 -1.87 9.54 -10.72
C ILE A 122 -2.83 8.64 -9.92
N THR A 123 -4.11 8.69 -10.28
CA THR A 123 -5.18 7.92 -9.65
C THR A 123 -5.61 6.81 -10.60
N HIS A 124 -5.46 5.55 -10.17
CA HIS A 124 -6.06 4.38 -10.82
C HIS A 124 -6.96 3.65 -9.81
N LEU A 125 -7.90 2.85 -10.31
CA LEU A 125 -8.66 1.95 -9.45
C LEU A 125 -7.88 0.65 -9.26
N CYS A 126 -7.41 0.40 -8.03
CA CYS A 126 -6.73 -0.86 -7.71
C CYS A 126 -7.74 -2.02 -7.71
N THR A 127 -7.57 -3.02 -8.58
CA THR A 127 -8.45 -4.20 -8.65
C THR A 127 -8.42 -5.05 -7.37
N GLY A 128 -7.31 -5.02 -6.62
CA GLY A 128 -7.15 -5.81 -5.40
C GLY A 128 -7.78 -5.19 -4.14
N CYS A 129 -7.78 -3.85 -4.02
CA CYS A 129 -8.32 -3.18 -2.82
C CYS A 129 -9.47 -2.20 -3.09
N ASN A 130 -9.80 -1.93 -4.36
CA ASN A 130 -10.89 -1.05 -4.81
C ASN A 130 -10.89 0.34 -4.16
N VAL A 131 -9.73 0.81 -3.70
CA VAL A 131 -9.58 2.16 -3.15
C VAL A 131 -9.58 3.16 -4.30
N ARG A 132 -10.62 3.99 -4.37
CA ARG A 132 -10.86 4.93 -5.48
C ARG A 132 -9.92 6.14 -5.49
N ASP A 133 -9.53 6.63 -4.31
CA ASP A 133 -8.74 7.87 -4.18
C ASP A 133 -7.24 7.63 -3.95
N TYR A 134 -6.79 6.39 -4.15
CA TYR A 134 -5.39 6.06 -3.98
C TYR A 134 -4.57 6.71 -5.09
N ARG A 135 -3.63 7.58 -4.69
CA ARG A 135 -2.70 8.24 -5.60
C ARG A 135 -1.29 7.71 -5.40
N ALA A 136 -0.71 7.19 -6.46
CA ALA A 136 0.67 6.70 -6.45
C ALA A 136 1.38 7.10 -7.74
N ARG A 137 2.71 7.21 -7.64
CA ARG A 137 3.58 7.35 -8.82
C ARG A 137 3.81 6.00 -9.47
N LEU A 138 3.89 4.93 -8.67
CA LEU A 138 4.13 3.58 -9.15
C LEU A 138 2.82 2.79 -9.12
N TRP A 139 2.44 2.28 -10.27
CA TRP A 139 1.31 1.39 -10.47
C TRP A 139 1.76 0.10 -11.13
N TRP A 140 0.99 -0.96 -10.95
CA TRP A 140 1.25 -2.27 -11.54
C TRP A 140 0.13 -2.57 -12.53
N CYS A 141 0.40 -2.41 -13.82
CA CYS A 141 -0.53 -2.63 -14.91
C CYS A 141 -0.53 -4.11 -15.30
N SER A 142 -1.69 -4.73 -15.47
CA SER A 142 -1.74 -6.14 -15.86
C SER A 142 -1.21 -6.34 -17.27
N THR A 143 -0.41 -7.39 -17.47
CA THR A 143 0.12 -7.74 -18.79
C THR A 143 -0.99 -8.26 -19.72
N SER A 144 -2.06 -8.86 -19.17
CA SER A 144 -3.18 -9.40 -19.96
C SER A 144 -4.31 -8.40 -20.21
N ASP A 145 -4.49 -7.42 -19.33
CA ASP A 145 -5.58 -6.44 -19.41
C ASP A 145 -5.11 -5.05 -18.96
N SER A 146 -4.88 -4.16 -19.93
CA SER A 146 -4.34 -2.82 -19.68
C SER A 146 -5.28 -1.92 -18.86
N ALA A 147 -6.55 -2.29 -18.67
CA ALA A 147 -7.46 -1.54 -17.80
C ALA A 147 -7.32 -1.93 -16.32
N LYS A 148 -6.59 -3.00 -16.00
CA LYS A 148 -6.45 -3.52 -14.63
C LYS A 148 -5.14 -3.05 -13.99
N TYR A 149 -5.29 -2.38 -12.85
CA TYR A 149 -4.18 -1.87 -12.07
C TYR A 149 -4.14 -2.45 -10.65
N LEU A 150 -2.94 -2.67 -10.13
CA LEU A 150 -2.70 -2.94 -8.71
C LEU A 150 -1.87 -1.82 -8.08
N CYS A 151 -2.23 -1.43 -6.85
CA CYS A 151 -1.36 -0.60 -6.03
C CYS A 151 -0.19 -1.41 -5.50
N SER A 152 0.91 -0.75 -5.12
CA SER A 152 2.11 -1.44 -4.61
C SER A 152 1.84 -2.30 -3.37
N ARG A 153 0.78 -2.02 -2.60
CA ARG A 153 0.36 -2.85 -1.45
C ARG A 153 -0.34 -4.13 -1.88
N CYS A 154 -1.13 -4.12 -2.96
CA CYS A 154 -1.82 -5.32 -3.42
C CYS A 154 -0.91 -6.19 -4.27
N TRP A 155 -0.06 -5.58 -5.12
CA TRP A 155 1.00 -6.30 -5.82
C TRP A 155 1.90 -7.08 -4.86
N ALA A 156 2.22 -6.50 -3.70
CA ALA A 156 3.03 -7.14 -2.67
C ALA A 156 2.46 -8.40 -2.03
N LYS A 157 1.16 -8.66 -2.23
CA LYS A 157 0.50 -9.86 -1.73
C LYS A 157 0.52 -10.99 -2.75
N LEU A 158 0.97 -10.72 -3.97
CA LEU A 158 1.16 -11.74 -4.98
C LEU A 158 2.32 -12.66 -4.58
N ASN A 159 2.29 -13.89 -5.09
CA ASN A 159 3.41 -14.80 -4.95
C ASN A 159 4.65 -14.21 -5.63
N TRP A 160 5.84 -14.39 -5.04
CA TRP A 160 7.08 -13.85 -5.61
C TRP A 160 7.30 -14.28 -7.06
N ASN A 161 6.97 -15.54 -7.36
CA ASN A 161 7.10 -16.10 -8.71
C ASN A 161 6.20 -15.43 -9.75
N GLU A 162 5.06 -14.87 -9.35
CA GLU A 162 4.13 -14.13 -10.23
C GLU A 162 4.50 -12.65 -10.33
N ALA A 163 5.08 -12.11 -9.26
CA ALA A 163 5.41 -10.70 -9.11
C ALA A 163 6.74 -10.31 -9.75
N CYS A 164 7.69 -11.24 -9.85
CA CYS A 164 9.02 -11.03 -10.42
C CYS A 164 9.01 -11.16 -11.96
N PRO A 165 9.84 -10.41 -12.70
CA PRO A 165 10.06 -10.68 -14.12
C PRO A 165 10.59 -12.09 -14.37
N GLU A 166 10.35 -12.62 -15.56
CA GLU A 166 10.85 -13.94 -15.98
C GLU A 166 12.37 -13.98 -15.96
N HIS A 167 12.95 -15.03 -15.34
CA HIS A 167 14.39 -15.24 -15.19
C HIS A 167 15.10 -14.36 -14.15
N PHE A 168 14.37 -13.58 -13.36
CA PHE A 168 14.93 -12.73 -12.29
C PHE A 168 14.58 -13.22 -10.88
N GLU A 169 14.02 -14.42 -10.73
CA GLU A 169 13.53 -14.95 -9.46
C GLU A 169 14.64 -15.08 -8.40
N ASP A 170 15.85 -15.43 -8.85
CA ASP A 170 17.02 -15.71 -8.02
C ASP A 170 17.95 -14.50 -7.83
N ALA A 171 17.69 -13.39 -8.51
CA ALA A 171 18.53 -12.20 -8.42
C ALA A 171 18.44 -11.60 -7.01
N LYS A 172 19.57 -11.57 -6.30
CA LYS A 172 19.68 -11.02 -4.93
C LYS A 172 20.38 -9.68 -4.88
N SER A 173 21.19 -9.38 -5.91
CA SER A 173 21.97 -8.16 -5.97
C SER A 173 21.68 -7.35 -7.23
N TRP A 174 21.90 -6.03 -7.13
CA TRP A 174 21.78 -5.14 -8.30
C TRP A 174 22.71 -5.55 -9.44
N LYS A 175 23.91 -6.07 -9.10
CA LYS A 175 24.88 -6.53 -10.09
C LYS A 175 24.35 -7.72 -10.88
N GLU A 176 23.80 -8.72 -10.19
CA GLU A 176 23.14 -9.87 -10.82
C GLU A 176 21.97 -9.41 -11.70
N PHE A 177 21.12 -8.52 -11.18
CA PHE A 177 20.00 -7.97 -11.93
C PHE A 177 20.45 -7.27 -13.22
N THR A 178 21.49 -6.43 -13.15
CA THR A 178 22.03 -5.76 -14.34
C THR A 178 22.70 -6.72 -15.32
N ALA A 179 23.32 -7.79 -14.83
CA ALA A 179 23.95 -8.81 -15.67
C ALA A 179 22.88 -9.59 -16.46
N LEU A 180 21.85 -10.08 -15.78
CA LEU A 180 20.72 -10.78 -16.40
C LEU A 180 19.98 -9.90 -17.42
N ALA A 181 19.75 -8.64 -17.06
CA ALA A 181 19.14 -7.69 -17.99
C ALA A 181 19.97 -7.46 -19.25
N LYS A 182 21.31 -7.48 -19.13
CA LYS A 182 22.23 -7.36 -20.26
C LYS A 182 22.23 -8.62 -21.13
N GLU A 183 22.12 -9.81 -20.54
CA GLU A 183 21.99 -11.08 -21.28
C GLU A 183 20.72 -11.11 -22.13
N LEU A 184 19.64 -10.51 -21.63
CA LEU A 184 18.37 -10.35 -22.36
C LEU A 184 18.40 -9.23 -23.41
N GLY A 185 19.54 -8.54 -23.61
CA GLY A 185 19.68 -7.48 -24.60
C GLY A 185 19.00 -6.16 -24.21
N THR A 186 18.52 -6.02 -22.97
CA THR A 186 17.95 -4.76 -22.50
C THR A 186 19.05 -3.74 -22.21
N ALA A 187 18.78 -2.46 -22.50
CA ALA A 187 19.70 -1.40 -22.14
C ALA A 187 19.84 -1.35 -20.61
N LYS A 188 21.07 -1.12 -20.14
CA LYS A 188 21.47 -1.11 -18.71
C LYS A 188 20.32 -0.66 -17.80
N PRO A 189 19.74 -1.56 -16.98
CA PRO A 189 18.85 -1.13 -15.92
C PRO A 189 19.64 -0.40 -14.83
#